data_AF-X0Z1W1-F1
#
_entry.id   AF-X0Z1W1-F1
#
_cell.length_a   1.000
_cell.length_b   1.000
_cell.length_c   1.000
_cell.angle_alpha   90.00
_cell.angle_beta   90.00
_cell.angle_gamma   90.00
#
_symmetry.space_group_name_H-M   'P 1'
#
loop_
_entity.id
_entity.type
_entity.pdbx_description
1 polymer ?
#
loop_
_entity_poly.entity_id
_entity_poly.type
_entity_poly.pdbx_seq_one_letter_code
_entity_poly.pdbx_strand_id
1 'polypeptide(L)'
;GIVGQIMGAQALGLHNILSLTGDHTALGDCPEAKPVFDLDSATLIKLVREMVDSGSINGHEIEHPPKLHVGGAANPNSDPMEAEILKVGRKAEAGAEFFQTQVVYDIDMTAEFLREINKYNVPVFLGIFP
;
A
#
# COMPACT_ATOMS: atom_id res chain seq x y z
N GLY A 1 -15.69 -7.45 -5.85
CA GLY A 1 -14.29 -7.35 -6.27
C GLY A 1 -13.67 -6.07 -5.73
N ILE A 2 -12.34 -5.96 -5.74
CA ILE A 2 -11.61 -4.87 -5.07
C ILE A 2 -12.00 -3.46 -5.56
N VAL A 3 -12.25 -3.30 -6.86
CA VAL A 3 -12.74 -2.04 -7.46
C VAL A 3 -14.06 -1.58 -6.82
N GLY A 4 -15.00 -2.51 -6.64
CA GLY A 4 -16.28 -2.18 -5.99
C GLY A 4 -16.12 -1.77 -4.52
N GLN A 5 -15.14 -2.34 -3.81
CA GLN A 5 -14.81 -1.94 -2.44
C GLN A 5 -14.21 -0.54 -2.40
N ILE A 6 -13.32 -0.19 -3.35
CA ILE A 6 -12.72 1.15 -3.48
C ILE A 6 -13.82 2.20 -3.74
N MET A 7 -14.71 1.93 -4.70
CA MET A 7 -15.81 2.84 -5.03
C MET A 7 -16.81 2.98 -3.86
N GLY A 8 -17.11 1.88 -3.18
CA GLY A 8 -17.97 1.87 -1.99
C GLY A 8 -17.35 2.65 -0.82
N ALA A 9 -16.04 2.50 -0.59
CA ALA A 9 -15.31 3.26 0.42
C ALA A 9 -15.41 4.77 0.17
N GLN A 10 -15.21 5.21 -1.07
CA GLN A 10 -15.42 6.61 -1.42
C GLN A 10 -16.87 7.05 -1.19
N ALA A 11 -17.85 6.25 -1.59
CA ALA A 11 -19.27 6.59 -1.40
C ALA A 11 -19.64 6.76 0.08
N LEU A 12 -18.89 6.12 0.98
CA LEU A 12 -18.99 6.27 2.43
C LEU A 12 -18.20 7.47 2.99
N GLY A 13 -17.56 8.26 2.13
CA GLY A 13 -16.77 9.43 2.53
C GLY A 13 -15.34 9.11 2.96
N LEU A 14 -14.81 7.92 2.66
CA LEU A 14 -13.39 7.64 2.86
C LEU A 14 -12.58 8.31 1.75
N HIS A 15 -11.45 8.90 2.14
CA HIS A 15 -10.56 9.64 1.24
C HIS A 15 -9.17 9.05 1.12
N ASN A 16 -8.86 8.00 1.91
CA ASN A 16 -7.53 7.42 1.98
C ASN A 16 -7.63 5.89 2.02
N ILE A 17 -6.76 5.22 1.28
CA ILE A 17 -6.60 3.77 1.28
C ILE A 17 -5.16 3.42 1.68
N LEU A 18 -5.01 2.47 2.60
CA LEU A 18 -3.72 1.84 2.90
C LEU A 18 -3.67 0.47 2.21
N SER A 19 -2.74 0.31 1.27
CA SER A 19 -2.56 -0.89 0.47
C SER A 19 -1.67 -1.92 1.17
N LEU A 20 -2.18 -3.14 1.36
CA LEU A 20 -1.51 -4.24 2.05
C LEU A 20 -1.52 -5.50 1.16
N THR A 21 -0.35 -6.14 1.04
CA THR A 21 -0.27 -7.53 0.57
C THR A 21 -0.67 -8.37 1.78
N GLY A 22 -1.87 -8.96 1.79
CA GLY A 22 -2.31 -9.82 2.90
C GLY A 22 -1.38 -11.02 3.11
N ASP A 23 -1.67 -11.85 4.12
CA ASP A 23 -0.94 -13.08 4.32
C ASP A 23 -1.15 -14.03 3.13
N HIS A 24 -0.09 -14.72 2.72
CA HIS A 24 -0.21 -15.75 1.70
C HIS A 24 -1.23 -16.81 2.16
N THR A 25 -2.19 -17.15 1.30
CA THR A 25 -3.27 -18.12 1.58
C THR A 25 -2.80 -19.50 2.03
N ALA A 26 -1.51 -19.82 1.86
CA ALA A 26 -0.88 -21.03 2.41
C ALA A 26 -0.70 -21.02 3.94
N LEU A 27 -0.85 -19.87 4.60
CA LEU A 27 -0.67 -19.67 6.06
C LEU A 27 -1.96 -19.29 6.80
N GLY A 28 -3.12 -19.23 6.12
CA GLY A 28 -4.40 -18.85 6.72
C GLY A 28 -5.36 -20.02 6.99
N ASP A 29 -6.32 -19.82 7.89
CA ASP A 29 -7.32 -20.81 8.39
C ASP A 29 -8.37 -21.28 7.36
N CYS A 30 -8.25 -20.88 6.09
CA CYS A 30 -9.23 -21.22 5.04
C CYS A 30 -8.54 -21.83 3.80
N PRO A 31 -8.19 -23.13 3.83
CA PRO A 31 -7.54 -23.84 2.72
C PRO A 31 -8.34 -23.87 1.41
N GLU A 32 -9.65 -23.62 1.48
CA GLU A 32 -10.57 -23.64 0.33
C GLU A 32 -10.70 -22.28 -0.38
N ALA A 33 -10.04 -21.24 0.13
CA ALA A 33 -10.04 -19.94 -0.53
C ALA A 33 -9.27 -20.04 -1.86
N LYS A 34 -9.99 -19.89 -2.98
CA LYS A 34 -9.36 -19.80 -4.30
C LYS A 34 -8.32 -18.67 -4.28
N PRO A 35 -7.08 -18.89 -4.75
CA PRO A 35 -6.10 -17.82 -4.84
C PRO A 35 -6.63 -16.78 -5.83
N VAL A 36 -7.18 -15.69 -5.32
CA VAL A 36 -7.65 -14.57 -6.14
C VAL A 36 -6.42 -13.73 -6.44
N PHE A 37 -5.50 -14.27 -7.25
CA PHE A 37 -4.25 -13.66 -7.73
C PHE A 37 -3.99 -12.30 -7.07
N ASP A 38 -3.50 -12.39 -5.83
CA ASP A 38 -3.45 -11.31 -4.86
C ASP A 38 -2.58 -10.20 -5.45
N LEU A 39 -3.22 -9.08 -5.81
CA LEU A 39 -2.52 -7.84 -6.09
C LEU A 39 -1.59 -7.60 -4.90
N ASP A 40 -0.28 -7.67 -5.13
CA ASP A 40 0.63 -7.16 -4.13
C ASP A 40 0.33 -5.67 -3.91
N SER A 41 0.71 -5.17 -2.74
CA SER A 41 0.38 -3.80 -2.35
C SER A 41 0.81 -2.76 -3.39
N ALA A 42 1.91 -2.98 -4.11
CA ALA A 42 2.35 -2.10 -5.19
C ALA A 42 1.40 -2.13 -6.39
N THR A 43 0.90 -3.30 -6.78
CA THR A 43 -0.06 -3.43 -7.87
C THR A 43 -1.42 -2.83 -7.50
N LEU A 44 -1.86 -2.97 -6.24
CA LEU A 44 -3.07 -2.30 -5.77
C LEU A 44 -2.90 -0.77 -5.72
N ILE A 45 -1.73 -0.26 -5.31
CA ILE A 45 -1.42 1.18 -5.40
C ILE A 45 -1.57 1.65 -6.85
N LYS A 46 -0.95 0.94 -7.79
CA LYS A 46 -1.02 1.27 -9.22
C LYS A 46 -2.45 1.28 -9.74
N LEU A 47 -3.27 0.31 -9.36
CA LEU A 47 -4.69 0.25 -9.72
C LEU A 47 -5.45 1.47 -9.20
N VAL A 48 -5.26 1.84 -7.92
CA VAL A 48 -5.93 3.02 -7.35
C VAL A 48 -5.45 4.29 -8.08
N ARG A 49 -4.15 4.40 -8.40
CA ARG A 49 -3.64 5.53 -9.18
C ARG A 49 -4.22 5.59 -10.59
N GLU A 50 -4.37 4.47 -11.29
CA GLU A 50 -5.07 4.44 -12.59
C GLU A 50 -6.51 4.95 -12.44
N MET A 51 -7.25 4.46 -11.44
CA MET A 51 -8.62 4.91 -11.19
C MET A 51 -8.72 6.42 -10.91
N VAL A 52 -7.79 6.96 -10.12
CA VAL A 52 -7.80 8.37 -9.68
C VAL A 52 -7.27 9.31 -10.77
N ASP A 53 -6.18 8.94 -11.44
CA ASP A 53 -5.44 9.81 -12.35
C ASP A 53 -5.96 9.76 -13.78
N SER A 54 -6.27 8.58 -14.30
CA SER A 54 -6.79 8.43 -15.67
C SER A 54 -8.30 8.31 -15.73
N GLY A 55 -8.97 8.14 -14.58
CA GLY A 55 -10.42 7.95 -14.53
C GLY A 55 -10.88 6.66 -15.23
N SER A 56 -10.01 5.66 -15.29
CA SER A 56 -10.25 4.42 -16.01
C SER A 56 -9.63 3.22 -15.30
N ILE A 57 -10.08 2.02 -15.69
CA ILE A 57 -9.47 0.74 -15.27
C ILE A 57 -9.37 -0.15 -16.49
N ASN A 58 -8.17 -0.61 -16.81
CA ASN A 58 -7.92 -1.48 -17.97
C ASN A 58 -8.46 -0.86 -19.27
N GLY A 59 -8.39 0.47 -19.40
CA GLY A 59 -8.89 1.21 -20.57
C GLY A 59 -10.40 1.44 -20.62
N HIS A 60 -11.17 1.01 -19.61
CA HIS A 60 -12.59 1.33 -19.48
C HIS A 60 -12.79 2.55 -18.60
N GLU A 61 -13.50 3.57 -19.09
CA GLU A 61 -13.81 4.78 -18.32
C GLU A 61 -14.70 4.47 -17.10
N ILE A 62 -14.43 5.17 -16.00
CA ILE A 62 -15.27 5.20 -14.81
C ILE A 62 -16.10 6.48 -14.89
N GLU A 63 -17.43 6.36 -14.88
CA GLU A 63 -18.34 7.52 -14.97
C GLU A 63 -18.07 8.57 -13.89
N HIS A 64 -17.75 8.11 -12.67
CA HIS A 64 -17.41 8.95 -11.52
C HIS A 64 -16.12 8.45 -10.87
N PRO A 65 -14.94 8.80 -11.41
CA PRO A 65 -13.66 8.35 -10.88
C PRO A 65 -13.49 8.69 -9.39
N PRO A 66 -12.84 7.82 -8.61
CA PRO A 66 -12.59 8.12 -7.23
C PRO A 66 -11.58 9.25 -7.03
N LYS A 67 -11.73 9.95 -5.92
CA LYS A 67 -10.87 10.99 -5.38
C LYS A 67 -10.37 10.50 -4.04
N LEU A 68 -9.35 9.66 -4.11
CA LEU A 68 -8.75 8.97 -2.98
C LEU A 68 -7.24 9.17 -3.02
N HIS A 69 -6.64 9.24 -1.84
CA HIS A 69 -5.21 9.06 -1.69
C HIS A 69 -4.89 7.59 -1.42
N VAL A 70 -3.75 7.13 -1.92
CA VAL A 70 -3.31 5.75 -1.69
C VAL A 70 -1.92 5.71 -1.08
N GLY A 71 -1.77 4.96 0.00
CA GLY A 71 -0.51 4.71 0.67
C GLY A 71 -0.17 3.24 0.77
N GLY A 72 1.01 2.94 1.29
CA GLY A 72 1.47 1.57 1.53
C GLY A 72 1.99 1.37 2.95
N ALA A 73 2.03 0.11 3.39
CA ALA A 73 2.77 -0.22 4.61
C ALA A 73 4.29 -0.27 4.36
N ALA A 74 5.07 0.04 5.39
CA ALA A 74 6.51 -0.11 5.45
C ALA A 74 6.91 -0.82 6.76
N ASN A 75 7.98 -1.61 6.79
CA ASN A 75 8.44 -2.29 8.00
C ASN A 75 9.92 -1.98 8.33
N PRO A 76 10.18 -0.99 9.21
CA PRO A 76 11.54 -0.69 9.66
C PRO A 76 12.23 -1.87 10.36
N ASN A 77 11.47 -2.86 10.85
CA ASN A 77 12.00 -4.03 11.54
C ASN A 77 12.30 -5.21 10.61
N SER A 78 12.23 -5.03 9.29
CA SER A 78 12.53 -6.09 8.34
C SER A 78 14.02 -6.45 8.33
N ASP A 79 14.30 -7.74 8.35
CA ASP A 79 15.62 -8.32 8.18
C ASP A 79 15.60 -9.30 6.99
N PRO A 80 16.34 -9.03 5.89
CA PRO A 80 17.21 -7.87 5.68
C PRO A 80 16.43 -6.58 5.38
N MET A 81 16.92 -5.43 5.88
CA MET A 81 16.29 -4.10 5.71
C MET A 81 16.25 -3.67 4.24
N GLU A 82 17.27 -4.04 3.47
CA GLU A 82 17.41 -3.72 2.05
C GLU A 82 16.24 -4.25 1.23
N ALA A 83 15.71 -5.43 1.59
CA ALA A 83 14.55 -6.00 0.93
C ALA A 83 13.30 -5.14 1.15
N GLU A 84 13.14 -4.54 2.32
CA GLU A 84 12.03 -3.63 2.60
C GLU A 84 12.21 -2.29 1.89
N ILE A 85 13.43 -1.73 1.85
CA ILE A 85 13.73 -0.51 1.10
C ILE A 85 13.39 -0.67 -0.39
N LEU A 86 13.66 -1.84 -0.98
CA LEU A 86 13.27 -2.15 -2.35
C LEU A 86 11.75 -2.23 -2.53
N LYS A 87 11.02 -2.82 -1.58
CA LYS A 87 9.56 -2.86 -1.62
C LYS A 87 8.95 -1.46 -1.50
N VAL A 88 9.47 -0.62 -0.61
CA VAL A 88 9.07 0.79 -0.49
C VAL A 88 9.31 1.52 -1.81
N GLY A 89 10.47 1.32 -2.44
CA GLY A 89 10.78 1.91 -3.74
C GLY A 89 9.75 1.53 -4.82
N ARG A 90 9.42 0.24 -4.95
CA ARG A 90 8.39 -0.23 -5.89
C ARG A 90 7.03 0.40 -5.63
N LYS A 91 6.65 0.58 -4.36
CA LYS A 91 5.38 1.23 -3.98
C LYS A 91 5.39 2.72 -4.29
N ALA A 92 6.51 3.40 -4.06
CA ALA A 92 6.68 4.81 -4.41
C ALA A 92 6.60 5.03 -5.92
N GLU A 93 7.28 4.19 -6.71
CA GLU A 93 7.22 4.20 -8.18
C GLU A 93 5.82 3.89 -8.71
N ALA A 94 5.04 3.07 -8.00
CA ALA A 94 3.64 2.80 -8.31
C ALA A 94 2.70 3.99 -8.00
N GLY A 95 3.20 5.02 -7.30
CA GLY A 95 2.46 6.24 -6.97
C GLY A 95 1.89 6.27 -5.55
N ALA A 96 2.51 5.60 -4.59
CA ALA A 96 2.16 5.76 -3.18
C ALA A 96 2.37 7.21 -2.72
N GLU A 97 1.37 7.78 -2.07
CA GLU A 97 1.37 9.17 -1.58
C GLU A 97 1.79 9.27 -0.12
N PHE A 98 1.77 8.16 0.62
CA PHE A 98 2.28 8.07 1.98
C PHE A 98 2.67 6.63 2.33
N PHE A 99 3.51 6.49 3.36
CA PHE A 99 3.77 5.22 4.02
C PHE A 99 3.35 5.24 5.47
N GLN A 100 2.80 4.14 5.96
CA GLN A 100 2.60 3.90 7.38
C GLN A 100 3.49 2.76 7.84
N THR A 101 4.32 2.97 8.85
CA THR A 101 5.21 1.92 9.32
C THR A 101 4.48 0.92 10.22
N GLN A 102 4.97 -0.31 10.28
CA GLN A 102 4.75 -1.18 11.43
C GLN A 102 5.28 -0.52 12.71
N VAL A 103 4.90 -1.07 13.86
CA VAL A 103 5.33 -0.57 15.18
C VAL A 103 6.86 -0.49 15.23
N VAL A 104 7.36 0.67 15.64
CA VAL A 104 8.79 0.92 15.82
C VAL A 104 9.22 0.51 17.22
N TYR A 105 10.24 -0.35 17.31
CA TYR A 105 10.82 -0.79 18.59
C TYR A 105 12.26 -0.28 18.82
N ASP A 106 13.02 -0.10 17.74
CA ASP A 106 14.40 0.39 17.77
C ASP A 106 14.48 1.71 16.97
N ILE A 107 14.89 2.77 17.67
CA ILE A 107 14.98 4.12 17.12
C ILE A 107 16.14 4.24 16.12
N ASP A 108 17.27 3.59 16.38
CA ASP A 108 18.46 3.70 15.54
C ASP A 108 18.23 2.98 14.20
N MET A 109 17.68 1.77 14.27
CA MET A 109 17.25 1.01 13.08
C MET A 109 16.20 1.78 12.28
N THR A 110 15.24 2.40 12.95
CA THR A 110 14.20 3.20 12.27
C THR A 110 14.79 4.45 11.62
N ALA A 111 15.73 5.12 12.28
CA ALA A 111 16.41 6.30 11.73
C ALA A 111 17.28 5.97 10.51
N GLU A 112 17.91 4.80 10.49
CA GLU A 112 18.58 4.27 9.30
C GLU A 112 17.59 3.98 8.16
N PHE A 113 16.53 3.24 8.46
CA PHE A 113 15.48 2.95 7.48
C PHE A 113 14.90 4.22 6.83
N LEU A 114 14.55 5.22 7.65
CA LEU A 114 14.02 6.50 7.17
C LEU A 114 15.02 7.26 6.28
N ARG A 115 16.32 7.23 6.61
CA ARG A 115 17.37 7.86 5.77
C ARG A 115 17.42 7.21 4.40
N GLU A 116 17.35 5.88 4.34
CA GLU A 116 17.44 5.13 3.08
C GLU A 116 16.23 5.35 2.16
N ILE A 117 15.03 5.47 2.72
CA ILE A 117 13.81 5.68 1.92
C ILE A 117 13.52 7.15 1.60
N ASN A 118 14.23 8.10 2.23
CA ASN A 118 14.05 9.54 1.99
C ASN A 118 14.22 9.94 0.52
N LYS A 119 15.03 9.19 -0.24
CA LYS A 119 15.22 9.39 -1.69
C LYS A 119 13.94 9.30 -2.53
N TYR A 120 12.89 8.65 -2.01
CA TYR A 120 11.60 8.54 -2.71
C TYR A 120 10.69 9.75 -2.48
N ASN A 121 11.00 10.64 -1.54
CA ASN A 121 10.25 11.86 -1.25
C ASN A 121 8.74 11.63 -0.98
N VAL A 122 8.41 10.54 -0.28
CA VAL A 122 7.05 10.19 0.14
C VAL A 122 6.96 10.34 1.67
N PRO A 123 5.95 11.04 2.22
CA PRO A 123 5.79 11.20 3.67
C PRO A 123 5.56 9.86 4.38
N VAL A 124 6.07 9.75 5.60
CA VAL A 124 6.02 8.52 6.41
C VAL A 124 5.37 8.81 7.76
N PHE A 125 4.33 8.05 8.12
CA PHE A 125 3.72 8.01 9.43
C PHE A 125 4.31 6.87 10.25
N LEU A 126 4.99 7.19 11.35
CA LEU A 126 5.56 6.19 12.24
C LEU A 126 4.48 5.51 13.09
N GLY A 127 4.46 4.19 13.07
CA GLY A 127 3.63 3.36 13.94
C GLY A 127 4.19 3.31 15.36
N ILE A 128 3.45 3.85 16.31
CA ILE A 128 3.76 3.80 17.75
C ILE A 128 2.66 3.00 18.44
N PHE A 129 3.02 2.03 19.27
CA PHE A 129 2.10 1.25 20.08
C PHE A 129 2.37 1.53 21.58
N PRO A 130 1.37 2.03 22.33
CA PRO A 130 1.51 2.39 23.74
C PRO A 130 1.50 1.19 24.70
#